data_AF-A0A934P504-F1
#
_entry.id   AF-A0A934P504-F1
#
_cell.length_a   1.000
_cell.length_b   1.000
_cell.length_c   1.000
_cell.angle_alpha   90.00
_cell.angle_beta   90.00
_cell.angle_gamma   90.00
#
_symmetry.space_group_name_H-M   'P 1'
#
loop_
_entity.id
_entity.type
_entity.pdbx_description
1 polymer ?
#
loop_
_entity_poly.entity_id
_entity_poly.type
_entity_poly.pdbx_seq_one_letter_code
_entity_poly.pdbx_strand_id
1 'polypeptide(L)'
;MSLQQLYLALLAGGLVLLASIVATRLASRAGLPSLLLFLGVGVLLGEDGLGLEFDDVQLARDIGTAALAVILVEGGLATRFGDIRKVIPHASVLATLGVGVSMLVAAAGAHFLLGFDWQLALLLGAIVSSTDAAAVFSVLRVLPLPRRVAGMLEAESGFNDAPAVILVLIFSATPLAFSPVHAAYELIYELAIGAAIGLAGGFLGATALRRIALPASGLYPLATFGLGMVAFAAAGSAHASGFLAAYLAAVVLANSGLPHRAATRSFAEGLGWLAQIGLFVLLGLLVTPSELVDDLIPAVVIGTVLLLLGRPLSVVISLAGFQVPWQEQVFLSWAGLRGAVPIVLATFPIVEGVADSGRLLNIVFILVVVFTLVQGPSLQPIAHRMGLIRRDTAREIQVESAPLDVLEAELLTMRVLPMSRLHDVSVLELRLPDPSVITLIIREGHTFVPQPDTRIEVGDELLIVTTTKTREVAERRLRAVSRRGKLAHWFDEYGEPD
;
A
#
# COMPACT_ATOMS: atom_id res chain seq x y z
N MET A 1 8.52 7.95 31.00
CA MET A 1 8.77 9.16 30.20
C MET A 1 8.39 10.41 30.97
N SER A 2 9.26 11.41 31.02
CA SER A 2 8.91 12.77 31.46
C SER A 2 8.21 13.56 30.35
N LEU A 3 7.52 14.67 30.68
CA LEU A 3 6.90 15.55 29.67
C LEU A 3 7.90 16.09 28.65
N GLN A 4 9.14 16.38 29.08
CA GLN A 4 10.19 16.88 28.20
C GLN A 4 10.68 15.80 27.23
N GLN A 5 10.79 14.55 27.69
CA GLN A 5 11.08 13.41 26.82
C GLN A 5 9.95 13.17 25.81
N LEU A 6 8.69 13.35 26.23
CA LEU A 6 7.55 13.28 25.31
C LEU A 6 7.60 14.36 24.23
N TYR A 7 7.90 15.62 24.59
CA TYR A 7 8.02 16.69 23.60
C TYR A 7 9.16 16.46 22.61
N LEU A 8 10.31 15.97 23.09
CA LEU A 8 11.43 15.61 22.21
C LEU A 8 11.08 14.45 21.28
N ALA A 9 10.41 13.41 21.79
CA ALA A 9 9.95 12.29 20.98
C ALA A 9 8.93 12.72 19.91
N LEU A 10 7.97 13.57 20.26
CA LEU A 10 6.99 14.12 19.32
C LEU A 10 7.65 15.03 18.26
N LEU A 11 8.60 15.87 18.67
CA LEU A 11 9.35 16.72 17.76
C LEU A 11 10.19 15.88 16.79
N ALA A 12 10.94 14.90 17.31
CA ALA A 12 11.74 14.00 16.50
C ALA A 12 10.86 13.21 15.54
N GLY A 13 9.78 12.58 16.02
CA GLY A 13 8.85 11.82 15.18
C GLY A 13 8.20 12.69 14.09
N GLY A 14 7.80 13.91 14.42
CA GLY A 14 7.25 14.86 13.45
C GLY A 14 8.28 15.27 12.39
N LEU A 15 9.50 15.58 12.80
CA LEU A 15 10.59 15.93 11.87
C LEU A 15 10.97 14.75 10.97
N VAL A 16 11.01 13.54 11.52
CA VAL A 16 11.28 12.31 10.76
C VAL A 16 10.20 12.05 9.72
N LEU A 17 8.93 12.23 10.08
CA LEU A 17 7.83 12.09 9.14
C LEU A 17 7.93 13.12 8.01
N LEU A 18 8.19 14.39 8.33
CA LEU A 18 8.38 15.43 7.33
C LEU A 18 9.61 15.18 6.44
N ALA A 19 10.73 14.76 7.02
CA ALA A 19 11.93 14.39 6.29
C ALA A 19 11.68 13.20 5.35
N SER A 20 10.92 12.19 5.80
CA SER A 20 10.54 11.02 5.00
C SER A 20 9.66 11.41 3.81
N ILE A 21 8.72 12.35 3.98
CA ILE A 21 7.91 12.89 2.87
C ILE A 21 8.82 13.59 1.84
N VAL A 22 9.76 14.42 2.28
CA VAL A 22 10.72 15.09 1.38
C VAL A 22 11.61 14.06 0.67
N ALA A 23 12.09 13.05 1.39
CA ALA A 23 12.90 11.96 0.85
C ALA A 23 12.15 11.17 -0.25
N THR A 24 10.84 10.98 -0.10
CA THR A 24 10.00 10.29 -1.09
C THR A 24 10.03 10.98 -2.46
N ARG A 25 10.07 12.33 -2.50
CA ARG A 25 10.21 13.10 -3.74
C ARG A 25 11.58 12.93 -4.39
N LEU A 26 12.61 12.64 -3.61
CA LEU A 26 13.96 12.33 -4.10
C LEU A 26 14.03 10.88 -4.62
N ALA A 27 13.38 9.94 -3.92
CA ALA A 27 13.27 8.52 -4.30
C ALA A 27 12.67 8.34 -5.70
N SER A 28 11.59 9.06 -5.97
CA SER A 28 10.88 8.97 -7.26
C SER A 28 11.73 9.40 -8.45
N ARG A 29 12.78 10.22 -8.23
CA ARG A 29 13.76 10.56 -9.27
C ARG A 29 14.87 9.51 -9.42
N ALA A 30 15.24 8.84 -8.34
CA ALA A 30 16.31 7.84 -8.33
C ALA A 30 15.86 6.44 -8.79
N GLY A 31 14.56 6.18 -8.89
CA GLY A 31 14.02 4.87 -9.26
C GLY A 31 14.22 3.79 -8.19
N LEU A 32 14.56 4.20 -6.96
CA LEU A 32 14.72 3.32 -5.81
C LEU A 32 13.39 3.17 -5.05
N PRO A 33 13.11 1.99 -4.45
CA PRO A 33 11.97 1.83 -3.55
C PRO A 33 12.05 2.82 -2.38
N SER A 34 10.99 3.62 -2.17
CA SER A 34 10.93 4.64 -1.11
C SER A 34 11.17 4.06 0.30
N LEU A 35 10.83 2.79 0.48
CA LEU A 35 11.03 2.02 1.71
C LEU A 35 12.47 2.01 2.21
N LEU A 36 13.44 1.90 1.30
CA LEU A 36 14.85 1.88 1.65
C LEU A 36 15.33 3.25 2.15
N LEU A 37 14.69 4.34 1.71
CA LEU A 37 15.01 5.66 2.23
C LEU A 37 14.52 5.81 3.67
N PHE A 38 13.33 5.31 4.00
CA PHE A 38 12.81 5.37 5.37
C PHE A 38 13.67 4.52 6.32
N LEU A 39 14.09 3.34 5.85
CA LEU A 39 15.04 2.50 6.57
C LEU A 39 16.38 3.22 6.79
N GLY A 40 16.91 3.85 5.75
CA GLY A 40 18.15 4.63 5.81
C GLY A 40 18.04 5.82 6.76
N VAL A 41 16.89 6.51 6.81
CA VAL A 41 16.63 7.55 7.82
C VAL A 41 16.70 6.96 9.23
N GLY A 42 16.10 5.79 9.47
CA GLY A 42 16.21 5.09 10.75
C GLY A 42 17.66 4.78 11.13
N VAL A 43 18.42 4.19 10.21
CA VAL A 43 19.85 3.86 10.42
C VAL A 43 20.69 5.10 10.70
N LEU A 44 20.47 6.19 9.96
CA LEU A 44 21.18 7.45 10.16
C LEU A 44 20.87 8.09 11.52
N LEU A 45 19.67 7.86 12.04
CA LEU A 45 19.27 8.34 13.36
C LEU A 45 19.76 7.44 14.50
N GLY A 46 19.97 6.15 14.23
CA GLY A 46 20.35 5.13 15.19
C GLY A 46 21.73 5.32 15.82
N GLU A 47 22.17 4.30 16.55
CA GLU A 47 23.36 4.30 17.41
C GLU A 47 24.64 4.79 16.70
N ASP A 48 25.02 4.18 15.57
CA ASP A 48 26.22 4.56 14.82
C ASP A 48 26.07 5.86 14.00
N GLY A 49 24.85 6.41 13.91
CA GLY A 49 24.52 7.58 13.12
C GLY A 49 24.55 8.87 13.95
N LEU A 50 23.38 9.26 14.47
CA LEU A 50 23.23 10.42 15.36
C LEU A 50 23.27 10.03 16.85
N GLY A 51 23.43 8.74 17.17
CA GLY A 51 23.56 8.27 18.55
C GLY A 51 22.24 8.07 19.28
N LEU A 52 21.12 7.83 18.58
CA LEU A 52 19.88 7.42 19.24
C LEU A 52 19.91 5.91 19.48
N GLU A 53 20.16 5.52 20.72
CA GLU A 53 20.08 4.13 21.17
C GLU A 53 18.61 3.67 21.23
N PHE A 54 18.28 2.56 20.55
CA PHE A 54 16.96 1.96 20.56
C PHE A 54 17.06 0.43 20.68
N ASP A 55 17.10 -0.05 21.93
CA ASP A 55 17.32 -1.47 22.23
C ASP A 55 16.03 -2.22 22.63
N ASP A 56 14.86 -1.61 22.47
CA ASP A 56 13.59 -2.23 22.86
C ASP A 56 12.99 -3.06 21.72
N VAL A 57 13.50 -4.29 21.58
CA VAL A 57 13.04 -5.26 20.57
C VAL A 57 11.57 -5.64 20.78
N GLN A 58 11.08 -5.67 22.02
CA GLN A 58 9.69 -6.00 22.30
C GLN A 58 8.76 -4.88 21.82
N LEU A 59 9.10 -3.62 22.09
CA LEU A 59 8.38 -2.47 21.57
C LEU A 59 8.43 -2.44 20.03
N ALA A 60 9.57 -2.78 19.43
CA ALA A 60 9.73 -2.90 17.98
C ALA A 60 8.77 -3.93 17.38
N ARG A 61 8.68 -5.12 18.00
CA ARG A 61 7.76 -6.19 17.61
C ARG A 61 6.30 -5.75 17.70
N ASP A 62 5.93 -5.12 18.81
CA ASP A 62 4.54 -4.77 19.10
C ASP A 62 4.05 -3.63 18.19
N ILE A 63 4.85 -2.57 18.03
CA ILE A 63 4.58 -1.48 17.07
C ILE A 63 4.62 -2.02 15.64
N GLY A 64 5.59 -2.89 15.33
CA GLY A 64 5.73 -3.50 14.01
C GLY A 64 4.51 -4.31 13.60
N THR A 65 4.01 -5.14 14.52
CA THR A 65 2.79 -5.93 14.33
C THR A 65 1.57 -5.05 14.11
N ALA A 66 1.42 -3.97 14.90
CA ALA A 66 0.34 -3.02 14.72
C ALA A 66 0.44 -2.28 13.38
N ALA A 67 1.63 -1.84 12.98
CA ALA A 67 1.86 -1.17 11.71
C ALA A 67 1.55 -2.08 10.51
N LEU A 68 1.96 -3.36 10.57
CA LEU A 68 1.62 -4.36 9.56
C LEU A 68 0.10 -4.56 9.45
N ALA A 69 -0.63 -4.60 10.56
CA ALA A 69 -2.09 -4.65 10.54
C ALA A 69 -2.69 -3.44 9.79
N VAL A 70 -2.19 -2.23 10.05
CA VAL A 70 -2.63 -1.01 9.33
C VAL A 70 -2.36 -1.12 7.83
N ILE A 71 -1.16 -1.58 7.45
CA ILE A 71 -0.76 -1.76 6.04
C ILE A 71 -1.66 -2.79 5.33
N LEU A 72 -1.97 -3.91 5.97
CA LEU A 72 -2.85 -4.92 5.37
C LEU A 72 -4.30 -4.45 5.26
N VAL A 73 -4.80 -3.67 6.22
CA VAL A 73 -6.12 -3.03 6.11
C VAL A 73 -6.13 -2.05 4.93
N GLU A 74 -5.08 -1.24 4.76
CA GLU A 74 -4.94 -0.35 3.60
C GLU A 74 -4.95 -1.14 2.28
N GLY A 75 -4.11 -2.17 2.17
CA GLY A 75 -4.02 -3.01 0.98
C GLY A 75 -5.35 -3.70 0.65
N GLY A 76 -6.04 -4.23 1.67
CA GLY A 76 -7.36 -4.83 1.51
C GLY A 76 -8.42 -3.81 1.05
N LEU A 77 -8.37 -2.57 1.55
CA LEU A 77 -9.28 -1.50 1.15
C LEU A 77 -9.02 -0.99 -0.28
N ALA A 78 -7.78 -1.06 -0.74
CA ALA A 78 -7.39 -0.73 -2.11
C ALA A 78 -7.76 -1.83 -3.13
N THR A 79 -7.89 -3.07 -2.66
CA THR A 79 -8.09 -4.27 -3.50
C THR A 79 -9.48 -4.33 -4.15
N ARG A 80 -9.51 -4.64 -5.45
CA ARG A 80 -10.74 -4.89 -6.21
C ARG A 80 -11.00 -6.38 -6.34
N PHE A 81 -12.06 -6.87 -5.71
CA PHE A 81 -12.38 -8.30 -5.69
C PHE A 81 -12.60 -8.89 -7.09
N GLY A 82 -13.17 -8.11 -8.02
CA GLY A 82 -13.36 -8.54 -9.41
C GLY A 82 -12.06 -8.89 -10.14
N ASP A 83 -10.96 -8.21 -9.80
CA ASP A 83 -9.65 -8.42 -10.41
C ASP A 83 -8.94 -9.63 -9.78
N ILE A 84 -9.05 -9.82 -8.45
CA ILE A 84 -8.36 -10.91 -7.74
C ILE A 84 -9.10 -12.25 -7.73
N ARG A 85 -10.43 -12.31 -7.89
CA ARG A 85 -11.21 -13.56 -7.65
C ARG A 85 -10.71 -14.76 -8.46
N LYS A 86 -10.22 -14.51 -9.68
CA LYS A 86 -9.77 -15.57 -10.61
C LYS A 86 -8.37 -16.08 -10.25
N VAL A 87 -7.59 -15.29 -9.51
CA VAL A 87 -6.21 -15.60 -9.15
C VAL A 87 -6.05 -16.08 -7.71
N ILE A 88 -7.07 -15.92 -6.84
CA ILE A 88 -7.06 -16.40 -5.45
C ILE A 88 -6.55 -17.85 -5.34
N PRO A 89 -7.03 -18.85 -6.12
CA PRO A 89 -6.53 -20.22 -5.97
C PRO A 89 -5.03 -20.36 -6.23
N HIS A 90 -4.49 -19.59 -7.17
CA HIS A 90 -3.07 -19.61 -7.52
C HIS A 90 -2.26 -18.96 -6.40
N ALA A 91 -2.72 -17.79 -5.95
CA ALA A 91 -2.09 -17.03 -4.86
C ALA A 91 -2.12 -17.80 -3.53
N SER A 92 -3.20 -18.50 -3.21
CA SER A 92 -3.30 -19.31 -1.98
C SER A 92 -2.30 -20.48 -1.97
N VAL A 93 -2.07 -21.15 -3.11
CA VAL A 93 -1.06 -22.22 -3.19
C VAL A 93 0.35 -21.64 -3.10
N LEU A 94 0.62 -20.51 -3.77
CA LEU A 94 1.89 -19.78 -3.64
C LEU A 94 2.16 -19.35 -2.20
N ALA A 95 1.16 -18.79 -1.53
CA ALA A 95 1.25 -18.30 -0.16
C ALA A 95 1.38 -19.41 0.90
N THR A 96 1.06 -20.67 0.58
CA THR A 96 1.15 -21.80 1.52
C THR A 96 2.27 -22.75 1.14
N LEU A 97 2.08 -23.53 0.07
CA LEU A 97 3.06 -24.48 -0.43
C LEU A 97 4.34 -23.76 -0.88
N GLY A 98 4.20 -22.61 -1.55
CA GLY A 98 5.36 -21.86 -2.04
C GLY A 98 6.22 -21.28 -0.91
N VAL A 99 5.59 -20.80 0.17
CA VAL A 99 6.27 -20.38 1.40
C VAL A 99 7.04 -21.56 2.00
N GLY A 100 6.39 -22.72 2.15
CA GLY A 100 7.04 -23.94 2.67
C GLY A 100 8.25 -24.38 1.84
N VAL A 101 8.12 -24.41 0.51
CA VAL A 101 9.24 -24.75 -0.38
C VAL A 101 10.38 -23.74 -0.28
N SER A 102 10.07 -22.44 -0.32
CA SER A 102 11.09 -21.38 -0.21
C SER A 102 11.84 -21.45 1.12
N MET A 103 11.10 -21.67 2.21
CA MET A 103 11.66 -21.82 3.56
C MET A 103 12.59 -23.02 3.64
N LEU A 104 12.20 -24.20 3.15
CA LEU A 104 13.04 -25.39 3.18
C LEU A 104 14.33 -25.22 2.36
N VAL A 105 14.25 -24.58 1.20
CA VAL A 105 15.43 -24.32 0.36
C VAL A 105 16.38 -23.32 1.03
N ALA A 106 15.85 -22.23 1.61
CA ALA A 106 16.65 -21.27 2.34
C ALA A 106 17.28 -21.87 3.61
N ALA A 107 16.52 -22.67 4.36
CA ALA A 107 17.01 -23.38 5.54
C ALA A 107 18.11 -24.38 5.19
N ALA A 108 17.92 -25.18 4.12
CA ALA A 108 18.96 -26.06 3.63
C ALA A 108 20.23 -25.28 3.23
N GLY A 109 20.08 -24.14 2.57
CA GLY A 109 21.19 -23.23 2.26
C GLY A 109 21.92 -22.75 3.51
N ALA A 110 21.18 -22.28 4.53
CA ALA A 110 21.75 -21.80 5.78
C ALA A 110 22.48 -22.91 6.56
N HIS A 111 21.91 -24.11 6.66
CA HIS A 111 22.52 -25.23 7.36
C HIS A 111 23.77 -25.76 6.62
N PHE A 112 23.64 -26.08 5.34
CA PHE A 112 24.72 -26.77 4.60
C PHE A 112 25.83 -25.84 4.11
N LEU A 113 25.53 -24.57 3.78
CA LEU A 113 26.55 -23.63 3.27
C LEU A 113 27.21 -22.79 4.36
N LEU A 114 26.48 -22.49 5.44
CA LEU A 114 26.91 -21.55 6.47
C LEU A 114 27.03 -22.19 7.87
N GLY A 115 26.61 -23.45 8.03
CA GLY A 115 26.80 -24.21 9.27
C GLY A 115 25.85 -23.83 10.41
N PHE A 116 24.74 -23.15 10.13
CA PHE A 116 23.73 -22.85 11.15
C PHE A 116 23.10 -24.12 11.71
N ASP A 117 22.74 -24.13 13.00
CA ASP A 117 21.89 -25.20 13.55
C ASP A 117 20.55 -25.27 12.81
N TRP A 118 19.92 -26.45 12.80
CA TRP A 118 18.62 -26.64 12.13
C TRP A 118 17.54 -25.71 12.63
N GLN A 119 17.49 -25.40 13.93
CA GLN A 119 16.49 -24.47 14.46
C GLN A 119 16.68 -23.07 13.87
N LEU A 120 17.92 -22.55 13.88
CA LEU A 120 18.24 -21.23 13.32
C LEU A 120 18.07 -21.20 11.79
N ALA A 121 18.43 -22.27 11.09
CA ALA A 121 18.26 -22.39 9.66
C ALA A 121 16.77 -22.39 9.26
N LEU A 122 15.93 -23.13 9.98
CA LEU A 122 14.47 -23.16 9.77
C LEU A 122 13.81 -21.82 10.12
N LEU A 123 14.23 -21.18 11.22
CA LEU A 123 13.81 -19.83 11.58
C LEU A 123 14.14 -18.85 10.47
N LEU A 124 15.40 -18.82 10.04
CA LEU A 124 15.87 -17.93 9.00
C LEU A 124 15.10 -18.15 7.70
N GLY A 125 14.92 -19.42 7.30
CA GLY A 125 14.12 -19.81 6.15
C GLY A 125 12.66 -19.35 6.24
N ALA A 126 12.03 -19.51 7.40
CA ALA A 126 10.66 -19.06 7.65
C ALA A 126 10.54 -17.54 7.55
N ILE A 127 11.44 -16.80 8.19
CA ILE A 127 11.48 -15.34 8.18
C ILE A 127 11.61 -14.80 6.74
N VAL A 128 12.58 -15.30 5.97
CA VAL A 128 12.87 -14.78 4.62
C VAL A 128 11.90 -15.28 3.54
N SER A 129 11.04 -16.25 3.87
CA SER A 129 10.03 -16.77 2.95
C SER A 129 8.78 -15.88 2.82
N SER A 130 8.54 -14.97 3.77
CA SER A 130 7.54 -13.92 3.62
C SER A 130 7.99 -12.87 2.60
N THR A 131 7.07 -12.50 1.71
CA THR A 131 7.21 -11.37 0.76
C THR A 131 6.34 -10.22 1.23
N ASP A 132 6.86 -9.00 1.17
CA ASP A 132 6.20 -7.83 1.77
C ASP A 132 5.16 -7.21 0.83
N ALA A 133 3.90 -7.23 1.25
CA ALA A 133 2.79 -6.60 0.56
C ALA A 133 3.03 -5.11 0.30
N ALA A 134 3.61 -4.37 1.26
CA ALA A 134 3.86 -2.93 1.11
C ALA A 134 4.88 -2.65 -0.01
N ALA A 135 5.96 -3.43 -0.05
CA ALA A 135 6.98 -3.34 -1.10
C ALA A 135 6.38 -3.67 -2.47
N VAL A 136 5.59 -4.75 -2.55
CA VAL A 136 4.91 -5.16 -3.77
C VAL A 136 3.93 -4.09 -4.25
N PHE A 137 3.01 -3.62 -3.39
CA PHE A 137 2.04 -2.59 -3.75
C PHE A 137 2.70 -1.29 -4.22
N SER A 138 3.78 -0.86 -3.57
CA SER A 138 4.51 0.36 -3.97
C SER A 138 5.05 0.27 -5.39
N VAL A 139 5.55 -0.90 -5.80
CA VAL A 139 6.09 -1.13 -7.14
C VAL A 139 4.97 -1.33 -8.17
N LEU A 140 3.89 -2.04 -7.81
CA LEU A 140 2.72 -2.25 -8.67
C LEU A 140 2.01 -0.94 -9.04
N ARG A 141 2.06 0.08 -8.17
CA ARG A 141 1.50 1.42 -8.47
C ARG A 141 2.18 2.10 -9.67
N VAL A 142 3.46 1.81 -9.91
CA VAL A 142 4.25 2.46 -10.97
C VAL A 142 4.43 1.55 -12.20
N LEU A 143 4.33 0.23 -12.04
CA LEU A 143 4.49 -0.75 -13.10
C LEU A 143 3.14 -1.20 -13.70
N PRO A 144 2.85 -0.90 -14.98
CA PRO A 144 1.61 -1.29 -15.64
C PRO A 144 1.64 -2.78 -16.03
N LEU A 145 1.52 -3.66 -15.04
CA LEU A 145 1.48 -5.11 -15.23
C LEU A 145 0.07 -5.60 -15.61
N PRO A 146 -0.03 -6.78 -16.27
CA PRO A 146 -1.32 -7.41 -16.51
C PRO A 146 -2.06 -7.64 -15.18
N ARG A 147 -3.35 -7.33 -15.13
CA ARG A 147 -4.18 -7.46 -13.90
C ARG A 147 -4.07 -8.82 -13.23
N ARG A 148 -3.89 -9.89 -14.02
CA ARG A 148 -3.68 -11.25 -13.51
C ARG A 148 -2.39 -11.36 -12.68
N VAL A 149 -1.28 -10.85 -13.20
CA VAL A 149 0.04 -10.91 -12.55
C VAL A 149 0.08 -10.00 -11.33
N ALA A 150 -0.43 -8.77 -11.46
CA ALA A 150 -0.57 -7.85 -10.34
C ALA A 150 -1.42 -8.48 -9.24
N GLY A 151 -2.63 -8.95 -9.56
CA GLY A 151 -3.51 -9.58 -8.59
C GLY A 151 -2.94 -10.85 -7.95
N MET A 152 -2.10 -11.62 -8.66
CA MET A 152 -1.38 -12.77 -8.07
C MET A 152 -0.37 -12.30 -7.02
N LEU A 153 0.45 -11.29 -7.34
CA LEU A 153 1.45 -10.74 -6.40
C LEU A 153 0.78 -10.07 -5.19
N GLU A 154 -0.29 -9.32 -5.41
CA GLU A 154 -1.09 -8.69 -4.35
C GLU A 154 -1.67 -9.73 -3.39
N ALA A 155 -2.36 -10.73 -3.93
CA ALA A 155 -2.99 -11.77 -3.11
C ALA A 155 -1.97 -12.69 -2.44
N GLU A 156 -0.85 -13.00 -3.11
CA GLU A 156 0.23 -13.79 -2.52
C GLU A 156 0.83 -13.08 -1.31
N SER A 157 1.15 -11.79 -1.45
CA SER A 157 1.82 -11.02 -0.41
C SER A 157 0.90 -10.67 0.77
N GLY A 158 -0.42 -10.70 0.58
CA GLY A 158 -1.37 -10.58 1.69
C GLY A 158 -1.63 -11.90 2.42
N PHE A 159 -1.44 -13.05 1.77
CA PHE A 159 -1.78 -14.37 2.32
C PHE A 159 -0.60 -15.12 2.91
N ASN A 160 0.62 -14.84 2.45
CA ASN A 160 1.85 -15.52 2.87
C ASN A 160 2.33 -15.13 4.29
N ASP A 161 1.92 -13.96 4.80
CA ASP A 161 2.33 -13.47 6.12
C ASP A 161 1.85 -14.39 7.23
N ALA A 162 0.63 -14.91 7.11
CA ALA A 162 0.06 -15.80 8.11
C ALA A 162 0.85 -17.12 8.23
N PRO A 163 1.08 -17.91 7.16
CA PRO A 163 1.94 -19.08 7.23
C PRO A 163 3.36 -18.77 7.72
N ALA A 164 3.95 -17.65 7.28
CA ALA A 164 5.31 -17.28 7.70
C ALA A 164 5.41 -17.00 9.20
N VAL A 165 4.49 -16.21 9.76
CA VAL A 165 4.42 -15.91 11.20
C VAL A 165 4.29 -17.20 12.01
N ILE A 166 3.38 -18.09 11.60
CA ILE A 166 3.14 -19.38 12.29
C ILE A 166 4.42 -20.22 12.32
N LEU A 167 5.09 -20.35 11.17
CA LEU A 167 6.36 -21.08 11.09
C LEU A 167 7.43 -20.45 11.99
N VAL A 168 7.52 -19.13 12.04
CA VAL A 168 8.44 -18.41 12.93
C VAL A 168 8.12 -18.68 14.40
N LEU A 169 6.85 -18.63 14.80
CA LEU A 169 6.43 -18.93 16.19
C LEU A 169 6.77 -20.38 16.57
N ILE A 170 6.45 -21.35 15.71
CA ILE A 170 6.74 -22.76 15.94
C ILE A 170 8.25 -23.00 16.11
N PHE A 171 9.07 -22.40 15.24
CA PHE A 171 10.52 -22.58 15.31
C PHE A 171 11.20 -21.73 16.40
N SER A 172 10.50 -20.72 16.94
CA SER A 172 11.00 -19.92 18.07
C SER A 172 10.80 -20.62 19.43
N ALA A 173 9.94 -21.64 19.49
CA ALA A 173 9.71 -22.40 20.72
C ALA A 173 11.00 -23.10 21.21
N THR A 174 11.28 -22.97 22.51
CA THR A 174 12.49 -23.55 23.14
C THR A 174 12.10 -24.44 24.34
N PRO A 175 12.41 -25.76 24.33
CA PRO A 175 13.09 -26.52 23.28
C PRO A 175 12.22 -26.71 22.03
N LEU A 176 12.84 -26.90 20.87
CA LEU A 176 12.15 -27.14 19.61
C LEU A 176 11.33 -28.46 19.67
N ALA A 177 10.03 -28.33 19.89
CA ALA A 177 9.08 -29.45 19.88
C ALA A 177 8.35 -29.52 18.53
N PHE A 178 9.07 -29.89 17.47
CA PHE A 178 8.49 -29.93 16.13
C PHE A 178 7.63 -31.19 15.91
N SER A 179 6.32 -30.99 15.78
CA SER A 179 5.38 -32.00 15.29
C SER A 179 4.78 -31.52 13.97
N PRO A 180 5.09 -32.15 12.83
CA PRO A 180 4.55 -31.75 11.52
C PRO A 180 3.01 -31.76 11.50
N VAL A 181 2.39 -32.70 12.22
CA VAL A 181 0.94 -32.82 12.32
C VAL A 181 0.35 -31.66 13.12
N HIS A 182 1.00 -31.28 14.23
CA HIS A 182 0.56 -30.15 15.04
C HIS A 182 0.74 -28.84 14.26
N ALA A 183 1.89 -28.64 13.62
CA ALA A 183 2.16 -27.47 12.78
C ALA A 183 1.14 -27.34 11.63
N ALA A 184 0.80 -28.44 10.96
CA ALA A 184 -0.22 -28.44 9.92
C ALA A 184 -1.62 -28.13 10.47
N TYR A 185 -1.96 -28.68 11.64
CA TYR A 185 -3.23 -28.39 12.31
C TYR A 185 -3.34 -26.90 12.70
N GLU A 186 -2.31 -26.36 13.32
CA GLU A 186 -2.24 -24.96 13.75
C GLU A 186 -2.31 -24.02 12.55
N LEU A 187 -1.56 -24.32 11.48
CA LEU A 187 -1.64 -23.59 10.21
C LEU A 187 -3.06 -23.59 9.63
N ILE A 188 -3.72 -24.75 9.57
CA ILE A 188 -5.09 -24.85 9.04
C ILE A 188 -6.07 -24.09 9.96
N TYR A 189 -5.92 -24.22 11.27
CA TYR A 189 -6.77 -23.57 12.26
C TYR A 189 -6.67 -22.04 12.14
N GLU A 190 -5.46 -21.49 12.20
CA GLU A 190 -5.24 -20.05 12.17
C GLU A 190 -5.74 -19.41 10.88
N LEU A 191 -5.50 -20.06 9.74
CA LEU A 191 -5.97 -19.58 8.44
C LEU A 191 -7.49 -19.70 8.32
N ALA A 192 -8.09 -20.82 8.73
CA ALA A 192 -9.53 -21.04 8.61
C ALA A 192 -10.33 -20.10 9.53
N ILE A 193 -9.93 -20.00 10.80
CA ILE A 193 -10.59 -19.14 11.78
C ILE A 193 -10.31 -17.67 11.49
N GLY A 194 -9.09 -17.31 11.10
CA GLY A 194 -8.76 -15.94 10.67
C GLY A 194 -9.58 -15.51 9.47
N ALA A 195 -9.72 -16.39 8.46
CA ALA A 195 -10.58 -16.14 7.31
C ALA A 195 -12.06 -16.03 7.69
N ALA A 196 -12.56 -16.90 8.56
CA ALA A 196 -13.94 -16.84 9.03
C ALA A 196 -14.23 -15.52 9.76
N ILE A 197 -13.36 -15.09 10.67
CA ILE A 197 -13.48 -13.83 11.42
C ILE A 197 -13.41 -12.64 10.47
N GLY A 198 -12.45 -12.61 9.54
CA GLY A 198 -12.30 -11.53 8.56
C GLY A 198 -13.53 -11.39 7.65
N LEU A 199 -13.99 -12.50 7.06
CA LEU A 199 -15.16 -12.50 6.18
C LEU A 199 -16.44 -12.13 6.93
N ALA A 200 -16.66 -12.70 8.13
CA ALA A 200 -17.81 -12.37 8.96
C ALA A 200 -17.78 -10.91 9.42
N GLY A 201 -16.64 -10.44 9.92
CA GLY A 201 -16.43 -9.07 10.38
C GLY A 201 -16.65 -8.05 9.27
N GLY A 202 -16.10 -8.31 8.08
CA GLY A 202 -16.32 -7.47 6.90
C GLY A 202 -17.78 -7.45 6.45
N PHE A 203 -18.45 -8.60 6.41
CA PHE A 203 -19.87 -8.69 6.01
C PHE A 203 -20.81 -8.01 7.01
N LEU A 204 -20.63 -8.29 8.31
CA LEU A 204 -21.41 -7.67 9.39
C LEU A 204 -21.15 -6.16 9.43
N GLY A 205 -19.90 -5.75 9.32
CA GLY A 205 -19.49 -4.35 9.25
C GLY A 205 -20.12 -3.62 8.06
N ALA A 206 -20.08 -4.20 6.86
CA ALA A 206 -20.71 -3.63 5.67
C ALA A 206 -22.24 -3.52 5.81
N THR A 207 -22.87 -4.47 6.49
CA THR A 207 -24.33 -4.44 6.74
C THR A 207 -24.69 -3.37 7.77
N ALA A 208 -23.91 -3.26 8.85
CA ALA A 208 -24.08 -2.24 9.87
C ALA A 208 -23.91 -0.83 9.28
N LEU A 209 -22.83 -0.59 8.53
CA LEU A 209 -22.55 0.71 7.92
C LEU A 209 -23.61 1.18 6.93
N ARG A 210 -24.22 0.24 6.19
CA ARG A 210 -25.35 0.54 5.29
C ARG A 210 -26.64 0.92 6.04
N ARG A 211 -26.82 0.43 7.27
CA ARG A 211 -28.04 0.70 8.07
C ARG A 211 -27.90 1.92 8.98
N ILE A 212 -26.72 2.15 9.54
CA ILE A 212 -26.49 3.24 10.51
C ILE A 212 -26.52 4.61 9.83
N ALA A 213 -26.17 4.69 8.55
CA ALA A 213 -26.13 5.93 7.77
C ALA A 213 -25.40 7.06 8.53
N LEU A 214 -24.07 6.96 8.62
CA LEU A 214 -23.27 7.87 9.43
C LEU A 214 -23.49 9.34 9.04
N PRO A 215 -23.58 10.27 10.03
CA PRO A 215 -23.99 11.65 9.80
C PRO A 215 -22.94 12.50 9.07
N ALA A 216 -21.69 12.05 9.03
CA ALA A 216 -20.59 12.73 8.35
C ALA A 216 -19.84 11.77 7.41
N SER A 217 -19.50 12.24 6.22
CA SER A 217 -18.78 11.50 5.19
C SER A 217 -17.43 10.97 5.68
N GLY A 218 -16.72 11.75 6.52
CA GLY A 218 -15.43 11.37 7.11
C GLY A 218 -15.49 10.21 8.12
N LEU A 219 -16.67 9.87 8.63
CA LEU A 219 -16.83 8.74 9.57
C LEU A 219 -16.81 7.38 8.86
N TYR A 220 -17.14 7.32 7.56
CA TYR A 220 -17.09 6.08 6.78
C TYR A 220 -15.65 5.52 6.65
N PRO A 221 -14.65 6.32 6.23
CA PRO A 221 -13.24 5.91 6.27
C PRO A 221 -12.79 5.40 7.63
N LEU A 222 -13.12 6.13 8.70
CA LEU A 222 -12.70 5.78 10.05
C LEU A 222 -13.33 4.45 10.52
N ALA A 223 -14.62 4.26 10.25
CA ALA A 223 -15.33 3.05 10.64
C ALA A 223 -14.89 1.82 9.84
N THR A 224 -14.67 1.97 8.52
CA THR A 224 -14.17 0.86 7.68
C THR A 224 -12.77 0.42 8.09
N PHE A 225 -11.87 1.37 8.34
CA PHE A 225 -10.55 1.08 8.89
C PHE A 225 -10.62 0.43 10.28
N GLY A 226 -11.40 1.03 11.18
CA GLY A 226 -11.60 0.50 12.54
C GLY A 226 -12.16 -0.91 12.57
N LEU A 227 -13.09 -1.26 11.67
CA LEU A 227 -13.60 -2.63 11.54
C LEU A 227 -12.52 -3.62 11.08
N GLY A 228 -11.61 -3.20 10.20
CA GLY A 228 -10.43 -4.00 9.84
C GLY A 228 -9.52 -4.28 11.04
N MET A 229 -9.25 -3.26 11.86
CA MET A 229 -8.47 -3.39 13.10
C MET A 229 -9.18 -4.24 14.16
N VAL A 230 -10.51 -4.16 14.25
CA VAL A 230 -11.30 -5.04 15.12
C VAL A 230 -11.19 -6.49 14.66
N ALA A 231 -11.27 -6.76 13.35
CA ALA A 231 -11.09 -8.11 12.82
C ALA A 231 -9.67 -8.65 13.11
N PHE A 232 -8.64 -7.81 12.96
CA PHE A 232 -7.26 -8.14 13.34
C PHE A 232 -7.17 -8.58 14.81
N ALA A 233 -7.65 -7.73 15.72
CA ALA A 233 -7.57 -7.97 17.15
C ALA A 233 -8.44 -9.16 17.61
N ALA A 234 -9.63 -9.33 17.03
CA ALA A 234 -10.54 -10.43 17.33
C ALA A 234 -9.99 -11.79 16.87
N ALA A 235 -9.31 -11.84 15.72
CA ALA A 235 -8.63 -13.05 15.28
C ALA A 235 -7.39 -13.34 16.15
N GLY A 236 -6.58 -12.33 16.45
CA GLY A 236 -5.42 -12.48 17.33
C GLY A 236 -5.81 -13.00 18.73
N SER A 237 -6.91 -12.50 19.32
CA SER A 237 -7.40 -12.98 20.62
C SER A 237 -7.96 -14.41 20.59
N ALA A 238 -8.34 -14.90 19.42
CA ALA A 238 -8.73 -16.29 19.18
C ALA A 238 -7.55 -17.20 18.82
N HIS A 239 -6.30 -16.72 18.93
CA HIS A 239 -5.11 -17.41 18.42
C HIS A 239 -5.27 -17.83 16.95
N ALA A 240 -5.84 -16.94 16.14
CA ALA A 240 -5.97 -17.11 14.70
C ALA A 240 -5.22 -15.99 13.97
N SER A 241 -5.08 -16.11 12.66
CA SER A 241 -4.31 -15.12 11.89
C SER A 241 -5.01 -13.75 11.84
N GLY A 242 -4.53 -12.83 12.67
CA GLY A 242 -4.95 -11.43 12.68
C GLY A 242 -4.72 -10.76 11.33
N PHE A 243 -3.56 -10.99 10.72
CA PHE A 243 -3.18 -10.44 9.41
C PHE A 243 -4.18 -10.80 8.30
N LEU A 244 -4.52 -12.09 8.20
CA LEU A 244 -5.50 -12.58 7.21
C LEU A 244 -6.91 -12.03 7.49
N ALA A 245 -7.32 -11.99 8.76
CA ALA A 245 -8.62 -11.47 9.16
C ALA A 245 -8.78 -9.98 8.80
N ALA A 246 -7.75 -9.17 9.08
CA ALA A 246 -7.71 -7.74 8.78
C ALA A 246 -7.83 -7.48 7.27
N TYR A 247 -7.01 -8.19 6.47
CA TYR A 247 -7.01 -8.08 5.02
C TYR A 247 -8.37 -8.48 4.42
N LEU A 248 -8.91 -9.65 4.80
CA LEU A 248 -10.18 -10.12 4.25
C LEU A 248 -11.37 -9.24 4.67
N ALA A 249 -11.39 -8.75 5.92
CA ALA A 249 -12.42 -7.80 6.37
C ALA A 249 -12.37 -6.52 5.52
N ALA A 250 -11.18 -5.97 5.30
CA ALA A 250 -10.95 -4.79 4.47
C ALA A 250 -11.38 -5.02 3.00
N VAL A 251 -11.03 -6.16 2.39
CA VAL A 251 -11.45 -6.54 1.04
C VAL A 251 -12.98 -6.60 0.94
N VAL A 252 -13.66 -7.23 1.90
CA VAL A 252 -15.12 -7.32 1.91
C VAL A 252 -15.75 -5.94 2.04
N LEU A 253 -15.26 -5.09 2.94
CA LEU A 253 -15.77 -3.73 3.14
C LEU A 253 -15.61 -2.86 1.88
N ALA A 254 -14.43 -2.88 1.25
CA ALA A 254 -14.16 -2.09 0.04
C ALA A 254 -14.99 -2.51 -1.18
N ASN A 255 -15.42 -3.77 -1.22
CA ASN A 255 -16.19 -4.33 -2.34
C ASN A 255 -17.70 -4.45 -2.05
N SER A 256 -18.16 -3.96 -0.90
CA SER A 256 -19.58 -4.00 -0.50
C SER A 256 -20.44 -2.83 -1.01
N GLY A 257 -19.87 -1.91 -1.80
CA GLY A 257 -20.60 -0.75 -2.33
C GLY A 257 -20.96 0.30 -1.26
N LEU A 258 -20.08 0.49 -0.27
CA LEU A 258 -20.26 1.49 0.77
C LEU A 258 -20.14 2.93 0.20
N PRO A 259 -20.85 3.93 0.79
CA PRO A 259 -20.70 5.34 0.43
C PRO A 259 -19.26 5.85 0.60
N HIS A 260 -18.91 6.92 -0.11
CA HIS A 260 -17.63 7.65 0.04
C HIS A 260 -16.36 6.81 -0.21
N ARG A 261 -16.42 5.80 -1.09
CA ARG A 261 -15.30 4.89 -1.40
C ARG A 261 -13.98 5.60 -1.71
N ALA A 262 -14.02 6.69 -2.47
CA ALA A 262 -12.81 7.46 -2.81
C ALA A 262 -12.15 8.07 -1.56
N ALA A 263 -12.94 8.66 -0.66
CA ALA A 263 -12.45 9.19 0.61
C ALA A 263 -11.90 8.07 1.52
N THR A 264 -12.58 6.92 1.58
CA THR A 264 -12.09 5.76 2.34
C THR A 264 -10.74 5.28 1.82
N ARG A 265 -10.57 5.18 0.50
CA ARG A 265 -9.31 4.77 -0.11
C ARG A 265 -8.19 5.77 0.18
N SER A 266 -8.44 7.06 -0.01
CA SER A 266 -7.44 8.12 0.24
C SER A 266 -7.03 8.19 1.71
N PHE A 267 -7.98 8.05 2.64
CA PHE A 267 -7.70 8.00 4.07
C PHE A 267 -6.86 6.77 4.45
N ALA A 268 -7.26 5.58 3.97
CA ALA A 268 -6.52 4.35 4.22
C ALA A 268 -5.10 4.44 3.67
N GLU A 269 -4.93 4.98 2.46
CA GLU A 269 -3.62 5.23 1.86
C GLU A 269 -2.74 6.14 2.71
N GLY A 270 -3.29 7.23 3.25
CA GLY A 270 -2.56 8.12 4.16
C GLY A 270 -2.10 7.40 5.45
N LEU A 271 -2.96 6.55 6.03
CA LEU A 271 -2.59 5.72 7.18
C LEU A 271 -1.57 4.65 6.84
N GLY A 272 -1.68 4.03 5.66
CA GLY A 272 -0.70 3.08 5.14
C GLY A 272 0.69 3.70 5.02
N TRP A 273 0.78 4.89 4.41
CA TRP A 273 2.04 5.65 4.35
C TRP A 273 2.61 5.97 5.73
N LEU A 274 1.77 6.41 6.67
CA LEU A 274 2.19 6.70 8.04
C LEU A 274 2.76 5.44 8.73
N ALA A 275 2.04 4.32 8.65
CA ALA A 275 2.47 3.05 9.22
C ALA A 275 3.76 2.53 8.56
N GLN A 276 3.88 2.65 7.24
CA GLN A 276 5.04 2.21 6.48
C GLN A 276 6.28 3.06 6.78
N ILE A 277 6.16 4.40 6.85
CA ILE A 277 7.26 5.27 7.27
C ILE A 277 7.68 4.95 8.70
N GLY A 278 6.72 4.92 9.62
CA GLY A 278 7.00 4.65 11.04
C GLY A 278 7.66 3.29 11.24
N LEU A 279 7.17 2.26 10.56
CA LEU A 279 7.70 0.90 10.62
C LEU A 279 9.15 0.84 10.12
N PHE A 280 9.42 1.34 8.92
CA PHE A 280 10.77 1.24 8.35
C PHE A 280 11.80 2.09 9.10
N VAL A 281 11.41 3.27 9.59
CA VAL A 281 12.30 4.06 10.47
C VAL A 281 12.60 3.30 11.76
N LEU A 282 11.56 2.76 12.42
CA LEU A 282 11.72 2.00 13.66
C LEU A 282 12.66 0.79 13.47
N LEU A 283 12.49 0.05 12.38
CA LEU A 283 13.36 -1.08 12.04
C LEU A 283 14.79 -0.65 11.71
N GLY A 284 14.98 0.54 11.15
CA GLY A 284 16.31 1.10 10.92
C GLY A 284 17.00 1.55 12.21
N LEU A 285 16.23 2.01 13.20
CA LEU A 285 16.74 2.35 14.53
C LEU A 285 17.16 1.12 15.34
N LEU A 286 16.54 -0.03 15.08
CA LEU A 286 16.79 -1.28 15.80
C LEU A 286 18.15 -1.94 15.45
N VAL A 287 18.82 -1.48 14.40
CA VAL A 287 19.99 -2.15 13.84
C VAL A 287 21.22 -1.27 13.94
N THR A 288 22.32 -1.88 14.40
CA THR A 288 23.63 -1.23 14.56
C THR A 288 24.54 -1.58 13.36
N PRO A 289 24.83 -0.62 12.45
CA PRO A 289 25.62 -0.86 11.23
C PRO A 289 26.97 -1.53 11.41
N SER A 290 27.67 -1.23 12.51
CA SER A 290 28.99 -1.81 12.80
C SER A 290 28.94 -3.33 12.99
N GLU A 291 27.84 -3.87 13.52
CA GLU A 291 27.63 -5.32 13.68
C GLU A 291 27.23 -6.02 12.37
N LEU A 292 26.66 -5.28 11.41
CA LEU A 292 26.19 -5.84 10.14
C LEU A 292 27.31 -6.36 9.24
N VAL A 293 28.54 -5.86 9.40
CA VAL A 293 29.65 -6.17 8.49
C VAL A 293 29.98 -7.66 8.49
N ASP A 294 29.91 -8.30 9.66
CA ASP A 294 30.24 -9.72 9.83
C ASP A 294 29.18 -10.65 9.21
N ASP A 295 27.93 -10.19 9.13
CA ASP A 295 26.80 -10.96 8.62
C ASP A 295 26.48 -10.69 7.13
N LEU A 296 27.26 -9.82 6.47
CA LEU A 296 27.09 -9.48 5.06
C LEU A 296 27.22 -10.72 4.15
N ILE A 297 28.23 -11.56 4.38
CA ILE A 297 28.47 -12.75 3.57
C ILE A 297 27.32 -13.76 3.74
N PRO A 298 26.94 -14.17 4.97
CA PRO A 298 25.75 -14.99 5.20
C PRO A 298 24.50 -14.47 4.49
N ALA A 299 24.18 -13.18 4.62
CA ALA A 299 23.00 -12.56 4.03
C ALA A 299 22.98 -12.63 2.50
N VAL A 300 24.11 -12.35 1.85
CA VAL A 300 24.23 -12.44 0.39
C VAL A 300 24.11 -13.89 -0.09
N VAL A 301 24.73 -14.85 0.61
CA VAL A 301 24.64 -16.27 0.26
C VAL A 301 23.21 -16.77 0.35
N ILE A 302 22.55 -16.57 1.49
CA ILE A 302 21.16 -17.03 1.71
C ILE A 302 20.20 -16.33 0.76
N GLY A 303 20.31 -15.02 0.61
CA GLY A 303 19.45 -14.29 -0.31
C GLY A 303 19.64 -14.73 -1.77
N THR A 304 20.86 -15.11 -2.17
CA THR A 304 21.13 -15.64 -3.51
C THR A 304 20.52 -17.02 -3.70
N VAL A 305 20.69 -17.93 -2.72
CA VAL A 305 20.04 -19.26 -2.74
C VAL A 305 18.52 -19.10 -2.85
N LEU A 306 17.96 -18.20 -2.08
CA LEU A 306 16.53 -17.96 -2.05
C LEU A 306 16.02 -17.31 -3.35
N LEU A 307 16.73 -16.31 -3.90
CA LEU A 307 16.35 -15.63 -5.13
C LEU A 307 16.47 -16.54 -6.36
N LEU A 308 17.57 -17.30 -6.47
CA LEU A 308 17.88 -18.07 -7.67
C LEU A 308 17.35 -19.51 -7.63
N LEU A 309 17.11 -20.07 -6.44
CA LEU A 309 16.63 -21.45 -6.28
C LEU A 309 15.29 -21.48 -5.55
N GLY A 310 15.23 -20.96 -4.32
CA GLY A 310 14.04 -21.10 -3.45
C GLY A 310 12.76 -20.57 -4.11
N ARG A 311 12.83 -19.35 -4.62
CA ARG A 311 11.69 -18.66 -5.21
C ARG A 311 11.27 -19.25 -6.56
N PRO A 312 12.15 -19.49 -7.54
CA PRO A 312 11.79 -20.22 -8.76
C PRO A 312 11.19 -21.60 -8.50
N LEU A 313 11.76 -22.38 -7.58
CA LEU A 313 11.22 -23.69 -7.22
C LEU A 313 9.83 -23.57 -6.61
N SER A 314 9.64 -22.62 -5.69
CA SER A 314 8.32 -22.39 -5.09
C SER A 314 7.26 -22.03 -6.13
N VAL A 315 7.61 -21.20 -7.12
CA VAL A 315 6.67 -20.75 -8.15
C VAL A 315 6.34 -21.89 -9.11
N VAL A 316 7.36 -22.62 -9.59
CA VAL A 316 7.17 -23.74 -10.52
C VAL A 316 6.35 -24.86 -9.89
N ILE A 317 6.66 -25.24 -8.64
CA ILE A 317 5.94 -26.31 -7.93
C ILE A 317 4.50 -25.88 -7.65
N SER A 318 4.28 -24.68 -7.12
CA SER A 318 2.94 -24.18 -6.78
C SER A 318 2.07 -23.95 -8.02
N LEU A 319 2.65 -23.58 -9.16
CA LEU A 319 1.90 -23.27 -10.38
C LEU A 319 1.84 -24.42 -11.40
N ALA A 320 2.45 -25.56 -11.11
CA ALA A 320 2.47 -26.72 -12.02
C ALA A 320 1.06 -27.16 -12.46
N GLY A 321 0.07 -27.07 -11.56
CA GLY A 321 -1.32 -27.45 -11.85
C GLY A 321 -2.17 -26.40 -12.59
N PHE A 322 -1.67 -25.17 -12.79
CA PHE A 322 -2.49 -24.02 -13.19
C PHE A 322 -2.23 -23.50 -14.61
N GLN A 323 -1.36 -24.15 -15.40
CA GLN A 323 -1.02 -23.77 -16.79
C GLN A 323 -0.65 -22.28 -16.94
N VAL A 324 0.09 -21.73 -15.97
CA VAL A 324 0.56 -20.33 -16.02
C VAL A 324 1.71 -20.21 -17.04
N PRO A 325 1.71 -19.20 -17.94
CA PRO A 325 2.81 -19.00 -18.90
C PRO A 325 4.16 -18.84 -18.21
N TRP A 326 5.23 -19.39 -18.80
CA TRP A 326 6.56 -19.37 -18.19
C TRP A 326 7.10 -17.94 -17.97
N GLN A 327 6.70 -16.98 -18.81
CA GLN A 327 7.07 -15.57 -18.66
C GLN A 327 6.49 -14.96 -17.38
N GLU A 328 5.24 -15.30 -17.06
CA GLU A 328 4.61 -14.92 -15.80
C GLU A 328 5.32 -15.62 -14.63
N GLN A 329 5.66 -16.90 -14.75
CA GLN A 329 6.38 -17.64 -13.70
C GLN A 329 7.76 -17.05 -13.40
N VAL A 330 8.55 -16.71 -14.42
CA VAL A 330 9.86 -16.08 -14.25
C VAL A 330 9.72 -14.72 -13.58
N PHE A 331 8.72 -13.92 -13.99
CA PHE A 331 8.46 -12.63 -13.36
C PHE A 331 8.02 -12.77 -11.89
N LEU A 332 7.08 -13.68 -11.59
CA LEU A 332 6.64 -13.97 -10.21
C LEU A 332 7.80 -14.46 -9.34
N SER A 333 8.73 -15.21 -9.94
CA SER A 333 9.94 -15.69 -9.25
C SER A 333 10.90 -14.55 -8.92
N TRP A 334 11.01 -13.56 -9.82
CA TRP A 334 11.86 -12.40 -9.60
C TRP A 334 11.22 -11.32 -8.71
N ALA A 335 9.90 -11.19 -8.75
CA ALA A 335 9.12 -10.16 -8.08
C ALA A 335 8.79 -10.43 -6.61
N GLY A 336 9.39 -11.46 -6.00
CA GLY A 336 9.31 -11.71 -4.56
C GLY A 336 10.13 -10.68 -3.77
N LEU A 337 9.63 -9.45 -3.69
CA LEU A 337 10.23 -8.37 -2.91
C LEU A 337 10.09 -8.67 -1.42
N ARG A 338 11.18 -8.48 -0.69
CA ARG A 338 11.22 -8.55 0.77
C ARG A 338 11.29 -7.13 1.29
N GLY A 339 10.57 -6.85 2.36
CA GLY A 339 10.55 -5.51 2.95
C GLY A 339 10.49 -5.60 4.47
N ALA A 340 9.52 -4.94 5.10
CA ALA A 340 9.51 -4.83 6.56
C ALA A 340 9.11 -6.13 7.26
N VAL A 341 8.22 -6.94 6.66
CA VAL A 341 7.67 -8.12 7.33
C VAL A 341 8.78 -9.06 7.84
N PRO A 342 9.74 -9.52 7.02
CA PRO A 342 10.83 -10.37 7.52
C PRO A 342 11.61 -9.76 8.69
N ILE A 343 11.87 -8.45 8.68
CA ILE A 343 12.62 -7.79 9.76
C ILE A 343 11.79 -7.78 11.05
N VAL A 344 10.49 -7.52 10.96
CA VAL A 344 9.58 -7.65 12.12
C VAL A 344 9.56 -9.09 12.60
N LEU A 345 9.46 -10.08 11.71
CA LEU A 345 9.46 -11.49 12.09
C LEU A 345 10.76 -11.94 12.78
N ALA A 346 11.91 -11.35 12.42
CA ALA A 346 13.19 -11.62 13.08
C ALA A 346 13.23 -11.17 14.55
N THR A 347 12.33 -10.27 14.98
CA THR A 347 12.21 -9.85 16.39
C THR A 347 11.56 -10.91 17.29
N PHE A 348 10.73 -11.80 16.74
CA PHE A 348 10.04 -12.84 17.50
C PHE A 348 11.00 -13.80 18.22
N PRO A 349 11.98 -14.45 17.54
CA PRO A 349 12.90 -15.36 18.21
C PRO A 349 13.80 -14.65 19.24
N ILE A 350 14.06 -13.34 19.08
CA ILE A 350 14.81 -12.55 20.06
C ILE A 350 14.00 -12.40 21.35
N VAL A 351 12.71 -12.04 21.24
CA VAL A 351 11.84 -11.91 22.41
C VAL A 351 11.57 -13.26 23.09
N GLU A 352 11.49 -14.35 22.32
CA GLU A 352 11.37 -15.72 22.84
C GLU A 352 12.69 -16.27 23.45
N GLY A 353 13.79 -15.51 23.36
CA GLY A 353 15.07 -15.88 23.97
C GLY A 353 15.83 -16.99 23.24
N VAL A 354 15.59 -17.18 21.94
CA VAL A 354 16.34 -18.15 21.13
C VAL A 354 17.80 -17.71 21.03
N ALA A 355 18.74 -18.63 21.29
CA ALA A 355 20.17 -18.34 21.23
C ALA A 355 20.60 -17.94 19.81
N ASP A 356 21.50 -16.95 19.68
CA ASP A 356 22.01 -16.42 18.40
C ASP A 356 20.93 -15.77 17.48
N SER A 357 19.74 -15.47 18.01
CA SER A 357 18.65 -14.83 17.27
C SER A 357 18.93 -13.39 16.85
N GLY A 358 19.79 -12.66 17.57
CA GLY A 358 20.23 -11.32 17.18
C GLY A 358 20.95 -11.32 15.83
N ARG A 359 21.75 -12.36 15.57
CA ARG A 359 22.42 -12.55 14.28
C ARG A 359 21.43 -12.76 13.12
N LEU A 360 20.29 -13.41 13.39
CA LEU A 360 19.23 -13.56 12.37
C LEU A 360 18.66 -12.21 11.94
N LEU A 361 18.45 -11.28 12.88
CA LEU A 361 17.98 -9.92 12.58
C LEU A 361 18.95 -9.20 11.64
N ASN A 362 20.26 -9.25 11.92
CA ASN A 362 21.30 -8.65 11.10
C ASN A 362 21.30 -9.23 9.68
N ILE A 363 21.29 -10.56 9.56
CA ILE A 363 21.25 -11.25 8.26
C ILE A 363 20.00 -10.87 7.47
N VAL A 364 18.83 -10.88 8.10
CA VAL A 364 17.55 -10.56 7.46
C VAL A 364 17.52 -9.10 7.02
N PHE A 365 17.99 -8.18 7.85
CA PHE A 365 18.08 -6.76 7.52
C PHE A 365 18.95 -6.52 6.27
N ILE A 366 20.17 -7.07 6.26
CA ILE A 366 21.09 -6.94 5.12
C ILE A 366 20.47 -7.55 3.86
N LEU A 367 19.86 -8.73 3.98
CA LEU A 367 19.20 -9.40 2.87
C LEU A 367 18.08 -8.52 2.31
N VAL A 368 17.22 -7.97 3.15
CA VAL A 368 16.15 -7.05 2.70
C VAL A 368 16.74 -5.85 1.96
N VAL A 369 17.78 -5.20 2.50
CA VAL A 369 18.41 -4.03 1.88
C VAL A 369 19.03 -4.38 0.52
N VAL A 370 19.92 -5.36 0.49
CA VAL A 370 20.68 -5.74 -0.71
C VAL A 370 19.75 -6.21 -1.82
N PHE A 371 18.82 -7.11 -1.50
CA PHE A 371 17.95 -7.69 -2.53
C PHE A 371 16.87 -6.72 -2.98
N THR A 372 16.39 -5.81 -2.13
CA THR A 372 15.48 -4.74 -2.57
C THR A 372 16.18 -3.73 -3.48
N LEU A 373 17.45 -3.38 -3.19
CA LEU A 373 18.26 -2.53 -4.06
C LEU A 373 18.50 -3.15 -5.44
N VAL A 374 18.63 -4.48 -5.51
CA VAL A 374 18.83 -5.21 -6.76
C VAL A 374 17.51 -5.44 -7.50
N GLN A 375 16.48 -5.93 -6.81
CA GLN A 375 15.20 -6.32 -7.40
C GLN A 375 14.35 -5.10 -7.77
N GLY A 376 14.26 -4.08 -6.93
CA GLY A 376 13.39 -2.91 -7.16
C GLY A 376 13.59 -2.27 -8.54
N PRO A 377 14.80 -1.78 -8.86
CA PRO A 377 15.10 -1.20 -10.17
C PRO A 377 15.06 -2.22 -11.33
N SER A 378 15.33 -3.51 -11.07
CA SER A 378 15.36 -4.54 -12.12
C SER A 378 13.97 -5.07 -12.51
N LEU A 379 12.93 -4.82 -11.72
CA LEU A 379 11.57 -5.30 -12.01
C LEU A 379 11.00 -4.72 -13.31
N GLN A 380 11.16 -3.42 -13.55
CA GLN A 380 10.68 -2.78 -14.77
C GLN A 380 11.33 -3.36 -16.06
N PRO A 381 12.67 -3.45 -16.18
CA PRO A 381 13.28 -4.00 -17.37
C PRO A 381 12.97 -5.49 -17.54
N ILE A 382 12.84 -6.26 -16.46
CA ILE A 382 12.47 -7.69 -16.55
C ILE A 382 11.03 -7.85 -17.02
N ALA A 383 10.08 -7.08 -16.48
CA ALA A 383 8.70 -7.08 -16.93
C ALA A 383 8.58 -6.74 -18.43
N HIS A 384 9.39 -5.78 -18.90
CA HIS A 384 9.48 -5.41 -20.31
C HIS A 384 10.04 -6.56 -21.16
N ARG A 385 11.15 -7.17 -20.72
CA ARG A 385 11.81 -8.28 -21.42
C ARG A 385 10.95 -9.54 -21.48
N MET A 386 10.11 -9.77 -20.47
CA MET A 386 9.13 -10.86 -20.43
C MET A 386 7.85 -10.56 -21.23
N GLY A 387 7.73 -9.38 -21.84
CA GLY A 387 6.58 -8.99 -22.65
C GLY A 387 5.30 -8.72 -21.83
N LEU A 388 5.43 -8.52 -20.52
CA LEU A 388 4.30 -8.27 -19.62
C LEU A 388 3.83 -6.82 -19.68
N ILE A 389 4.74 -5.88 -19.97
CA ILE A 389 4.41 -4.47 -20.20
C ILE A 389 4.21 -4.27 -21.70
N ARG A 390 2.95 -4.10 -22.11
CA ARG A 390 2.60 -3.75 -23.50
C ARG A 390 2.97 -2.29 -23.77
N ARG A 391 3.73 -2.04 -24.83
CA ARG A 391 4.21 -0.70 -25.24
C ARG A 391 3.09 0.29 -25.59
N ASP A 392 1.87 -0.16 -25.85
CA ASP A 392 0.81 0.64 -26.50
C ASP A 392 -0.54 0.73 -25.75
N THR A 393 -0.60 0.38 -24.47
CA THR A 393 -1.87 0.60 -23.74
C THR A 393 -1.89 2.07 -23.31
N ALA A 394 -2.70 2.89 -23.97
CA ALA A 394 -3.14 4.17 -23.42
C ALA A 394 -3.42 3.95 -21.93
N ARG A 395 -2.73 4.70 -21.05
CA ARG A 395 -2.93 4.60 -19.60
C ARG A 395 -4.44 4.56 -19.36
N GLU A 396 -4.95 3.53 -18.67
CA GLU A 396 -6.36 3.51 -18.27
C GLU A 396 -6.67 4.89 -17.72
N ILE A 397 -7.75 5.53 -18.21
CA ILE A 397 -8.20 6.83 -17.73
C ILE A 397 -8.58 6.62 -16.25
N GLN A 398 -7.59 6.77 -15.37
CA GLN A 398 -7.78 6.72 -13.94
C GLN A 398 -8.37 8.08 -13.58
N VAL A 399 -9.62 8.07 -13.12
CA VAL A 399 -10.21 9.20 -12.41
C VAL A 399 -9.53 9.27 -11.04
N GLU A 400 -8.26 9.65 -11.03
CA GLU A 400 -7.65 10.18 -9.83
C GLU A 400 -8.24 11.57 -9.61
N SER A 401 -8.36 11.98 -8.35
CA SER A 401 -8.67 13.36 -7.98
C SER A 401 -7.44 14.28 -8.12
N ALA A 402 -6.25 13.70 -8.30
CA ALA A 402 -4.95 14.36 -8.42
C ALA A 402 -4.48 14.82 -9.85
N PRO A 403 -5.14 14.55 -10.99
CA PRO A 403 -4.73 15.11 -12.29
C PRO A 403 -4.91 16.63 -12.33
N LEU A 404 -5.83 17.15 -11.50
CA LEU A 404 -6.10 18.57 -11.39
C LEU A 404 -4.91 19.31 -10.76
N ASP A 405 -4.24 18.75 -9.75
CA ASP A 405 -3.06 19.38 -9.13
C ASP A 405 -1.85 19.44 -10.07
N VAL A 406 -1.66 18.43 -10.91
CA VAL A 406 -0.56 18.41 -11.92
C VAL A 406 -0.85 19.36 -13.08
N LEU A 407 -2.13 19.56 -13.43
CA LEU A 407 -2.57 20.47 -14.48
C LEU A 407 -2.87 21.89 -13.96
N GLU A 408 -2.69 22.14 -12.66
CA GLU A 408 -3.17 23.34 -11.95
C GLU A 408 -4.64 23.67 -12.26
N ALA A 409 -5.47 22.66 -12.52
CA ALA A 409 -6.82 22.82 -13.02
C ALA A 409 -7.85 22.83 -11.87
N GLU A 410 -8.82 23.73 -11.92
CA GLU A 410 -9.90 23.84 -10.94
C GLU A 410 -11.26 23.59 -11.62
N LEU A 411 -12.13 22.85 -10.95
CA LEU A 411 -13.51 22.61 -11.35
C LEU A 411 -14.42 23.59 -10.61
N LEU A 412 -15.12 24.43 -11.36
CA LEU A 412 -16.14 25.33 -10.83
C LEU A 412 -17.52 24.86 -11.27
N THR A 413 -18.49 24.94 -10.36
CA THR A 413 -19.90 24.73 -10.69
C THR A 413 -20.66 26.03 -10.50
N MET A 414 -21.46 26.40 -11.50
CA MET A 414 -22.30 27.59 -11.43
C MET A 414 -23.71 27.25 -11.90
N ARG A 415 -24.70 27.58 -11.06
CA ARG A 415 -26.10 27.50 -11.44
C ARG A 415 -26.60 28.85 -11.97
N VAL A 416 -27.26 28.83 -13.11
CA VAL A 416 -27.83 30.03 -13.74
C VAL A 416 -29.16 30.36 -13.08
N LEU A 417 -29.17 31.40 -12.24
CA LEU A 417 -30.36 31.86 -11.52
C LEU A 417 -31.30 32.65 -12.44
N PRO A 418 -32.62 32.71 -12.16
CA PRO A 418 -33.60 33.43 -12.98
C PRO A 418 -33.28 34.92 -13.21
N MET A 419 -32.62 35.57 -12.24
CA MET A 419 -32.22 36.98 -12.33
C MET A 419 -30.90 37.19 -13.07
N SER A 420 -30.17 36.12 -13.39
CA SER A 420 -28.87 36.19 -14.07
C SER A 420 -29.05 36.52 -15.54
N ARG A 421 -28.37 37.53 -16.07
CA ARG A 421 -28.29 37.87 -17.49
C ARG A 421 -27.33 36.97 -18.29
N LEU A 422 -26.90 35.85 -17.71
CA LEU A 422 -26.21 34.79 -18.45
C LEU A 422 -27.15 34.04 -19.40
N HIS A 423 -28.46 34.07 -19.14
CA HIS A 423 -29.43 33.48 -20.07
C HIS A 423 -29.33 34.13 -21.45
N ASP A 424 -29.46 33.33 -22.50
CA ASP A 424 -29.37 33.73 -23.91
C ASP A 424 -27.97 34.19 -24.38
N VAL A 425 -26.94 34.06 -23.53
CA VAL A 425 -25.54 34.24 -23.92
C VAL A 425 -24.99 32.90 -24.43
N SER A 426 -24.34 32.92 -25.60
CA SER A 426 -23.66 31.73 -26.13
C SER A 426 -22.32 31.48 -25.43
N VAL A 427 -21.86 30.23 -25.41
CA VAL A 427 -20.56 29.86 -24.81
C VAL A 427 -19.41 30.65 -25.43
N LEU A 428 -19.42 30.89 -26.74
CA LEU A 428 -18.42 31.71 -27.42
C LEU A 428 -18.48 33.20 -26.99
N GLU A 429 -19.68 33.75 -26.75
CA GLU A 429 -19.86 35.14 -26.32
C GLU A 429 -19.39 35.39 -24.88
N LEU A 430 -19.30 34.35 -24.04
CA LEU A 430 -18.74 34.48 -22.70
C LEU A 430 -17.29 34.97 -22.72
N ARG A 431 -16.50 34.52 -23.71
CA ARG A 431 -15.05 34.83 -23.81
C ARG A 431 -14.34 34.59 -22.49
N LEU A 432 -14.44 33.36 -21.98
CA LEU A 432 -13.70 32.95 -20.80
C LEU A 432 -12.19 33.06 -21.08
N PRO A 433 -11.37 33.37 -20.06
CA PRO A 433 -9.92 33.49 -20.23
C PRO A 433 -9.32 32.11 -20.51
N ASP A 434 -8.45 31.99 -21.53
CA ASP A 434 -7.76 30.73 -21.82
C ASP A 434 -6.87 30.31 -20.62
N PRO A 435 -6.86 29.01 -20.22
CA PRO A 435 -7.53 27.86 -20.85
C PRO A 435 -8.85 27.45 -20.14
N SER A 436 -9.73 28.42 -19.81
CA SER A 436 -11.00 28.14 -19.12
C SER A 436 -12.10 27.76 -20.10
N VAL A 437 -12.82 26.66 -19.84
CA VAL A 437 -13.87 26.16 -20.73
C VAL A 437 -15.06 25.62 -19.95
N ILE A 438 -16.27 25.81 -20.49
CA ILE A 438 -17.45 25.08 -20.03
C ILE A 438 -17.39 23.68 -20.63
N THR A 439 -17.15 22.69 -19.79
CA THR A 439 -17.00 21.29 -20.21
C THR A 439 -18.34 20.58 -20.37
N LEU A 440 -19.30 20.87 -19.49
CA LEU A 440 -20.62 20.25 -19.47
C LEU A 440 -21.68 21.26 -19.03
N ILE A 441 -22.88 21.13 -19.58
CA ILE A 441 -24.08 21.79 -19.09
C ILE A 441 -25.07 20.71 -18.66
N ILE A 442 -25.65 20.87 -17.48
CA ILE A 442 -26.77 20.06 -16.99
C ILE A 442 -28.04 20.89 -17.13
N ARG A 443 -28.95 20.44 -18.00
CA ARG A 443 -30.24 21.08 -18.24
C ARG A 443 -31.35 20.07 -18.01
N GLU A 444 -32.26 20.38 -17.09
CA GLU A 444 -33.39 19.50 -16.74
C GLU A 444 -32.96 18.04 -16.43
N GLY A 445 -31.78 17.86 -15.84
CA GLY A 445 -31.22 16.54 -15.51
C GLY A 445 -30.49 15.83 -16.65
N HIS A 446 -30.43 16.43 -17.85
CA HIS A 446 -29.66 15.92 -18.99
C HIS A 446 -28.30 16.62 -19.10
N THR A 447 -27.23 15.82 -19.21
CA THR A 447 -25.86 16.29 -19.40
C THR A 447 -25.49 16.31 -20.88
N PHE A 448 -24.90 17.40 -21.34
CA PHE A 448 -24.35 17.49 -22.70
C PHE A 448 -23.10 18.37 -22.75
N VAL A 449 -22.28 18.14 -23.78
CA VAL A 449 -21.09 18.96 -24.06
C VAL A 449 -21.53 20.18 -24.88
N PRO A 450 -21.33 21.41 -24.39
CA PRO A 450 -21.75 22.59 -25.13
C PRO A 450 -20.86 22.85 -26.35
N GLN A 451 -21.48 23.29 -27.43
CA GLN A 451 -20.82 23.82 -28.62
C GLN A 451 -20.62 25.35 -28.50
N PRO A 452 -19.74 25.97 -29.30
CA PRO A 452 -19.50 27.42 -29.22
C PRO A 452 -20.77 28.29 -29.35
N ASP A 453 -21.76 27.82 -30.12
CA ASP A 453 -23.06 28.46 -30.35
C ASP A 453 -24.14 28.07 -29.33
N THR A 454 -23.85 27.14 -28.42
CA THR A 454 -24.79 26.73 -27.37
C THR A 454 -25.14 27.91 -26.48
N ARG A 455 -26.44 28.19 -26.36
CA ARG A 455 -26.98 29.23 -25.50
C ARG A 455 -27.26 28.71 -24.11
N ILE A 456 -26.88 29.51 -23.12
CA ILE A 456 -27.12 29.23 -21.71
C ILE A 456 -28.57 29.58 -21.37
N GLU A 457 -29.23 28.72 -20.61
CA GLU A 457 -30.63 28.88 -20.19
C GLU A 457 -30.75 29.02 -18.67
N VAL A 458 -31.89 29.57 -18.23
CA VAL A 458 -32.20 29.66 -16.81
C VAL A 458 -32.35 28.26 -16.24
N GLY A 459 -31.68 28.00 -15.12
CA GLY A 459 -31.69 26.69 -14.47
C GLY A 459 -30.56 25.76 -14.89
N ASP A 460 -29.77 26.11 -15.91
CA ASP A 460 -28.56 25.37 -16.29
C ASP A 460 -27.56 25.30 -15.13
N GLU A 461 -26.96 24.13 -14.92
CA GLU A 461 -25.76 23.98 -14.11
C GLU A 461 -24.54 23.81 -15.04
N LEU A 462 -23.64 24.77 -14.97
CA LEU A 462 -22.43 24.84 -15.78
C LEU A 462 -21.27 24.20 -15.02
N LEU A 463 -20.60 23.24 -15.65
CA LEU A 463 -19.34 22.68 -15.16
C LEU A 463 -18.18 23.31 -15.94
N ILE A 464 -17.40 24.14 -15.25
CA ILE A 464 -16.30 24.89 -15.84
C ILE A 464 -14.98 24.30 -15.35
N VAL A 465 -14.05 24.07 -16.28
CA VAL A 465 -12.65 23.78 -15.97
C VAL A 465 -11.83 25.03 -16.23
N THR A 466 -11.03 25.45 -15.26
CA THR A 466 -10.10 26.59 -15.37
C THR A 466 -8.75 26.21 -14.74
N THR A 467 -7.79 27.12 -14.67
CA THR A 467 -6.55 26.92 -13.90
C THR A 467 -6.51 27.80 -12.67
N THR A 468 -5.73 27.46 -11.65
CA THR A 468 -5.53 28.29 -10.44
C THR A 468 -5.13 29.73 -10.78
N LYS A 469 -4.37 29.94 -11.85
CA LYS A 469 -3.96 31.28 -12.32
C LYS A 469 -5.11 32.08 -12.95
N THR A 470 -6.05 31.42 -13.61
CA THR A 470 -7.14 32.06 -14.39
C THR A 470 -8.47 32.02 -13.67
N ARG A 471 -8.59 31.27 -12.58
CA ARG A 471 -9.82 31.03 -11.83
C ARG A 471 -10.51 32.32 -11.42
N GLU A 472 -9.79 33.24 -10.80
CA GLU A 472 -10.37 34.51 -10.33
C GLU A 472 -10.87 35.38 -11.50
N VAL A 473 -10.16 35.35 -12.64
CA VAL A 473 -10.56 36.08 -13.85
C VAL A 473 -11.81 35.44 -14.49
N ALA A 474 -11.88 34.10 -14.50
CA ALA A 474 -13.03 33.36 -14.99
C ALA A 474 -14.27 33.61 -14.12
N GLU A 475 -14.12 33.58 -12.79
CA GLU A 475 -15.20 33.91 -11.84
C GLU A 475 -15.70 35.34 -12.05
N ARG A 476 -14.79 36.33 -12.12
CA ARG A 476 -15.13 37.73 -12.39
C ARG A 476 -15.89 37.87 -13.71
N ARG A 477 -15.43 37.21 -14.77
CA ARG A 477 -16.11 37.25 -16.07
C ARG A 477 -17.53 36.68 -16.00
N LEU A 478 -17.71 35.54 -15.35
CA LEU A 478 -19.02 34.91 -15.17
C LEU A 478 -19.96 35.79 -14.33
N ARG A 479 -19.47 36.39 -13.24
CA ARG A 479 -20.24 37.34 -12.41
C ARG A 479 -20.62 38.58 -13.20
N ALA A 480 -19.69 39.17 -13.96
CA ALA A 480 -19.93 40.35 -14.76
C ALA A 480 -21.05 40.12 -15.79
N VAL A 481 -20.97 39.01 -16.54
CA VAL A 481 -22.00 38.63 -17.51
C VAL A 481 -23.32 38.28 -16.81
N SER A 482 -23.28 37.63 -15.65
CA SER A 482 -24.47 37.36 -14.84
C SER A 482 -25.21 38.64 -14.43
N ARG A 483 -24.48 39.71 -14.11
CA ARG A 483 -25.07 40.99 -13.68
C ARG A 483 -25.54 41.87 -14.84
N ARG A 484 -24.76 41.98 -15.93
CA ARG A 484 -25.00 42.96 -17.01
C ARG A 484 -25.15 42.37 -18.42
N GLY A 485 -25.04 41.06 -18.58
CA GLY A 485 -25.14 40.36 -19.86
C GLY A 485 -23.87 40.44 -20.69
N LYS A 486 -23.93 40.02 -21.96
CA LYS A 486 -22.75 39.87 -22.83
C LYS A 486 -21.87 41.12 -23.01
N LEU A 487 -22.43 42.31 -22.80
CA LEU A 487 -21.73 43.60 -22.90
C LEU A 487 -21.30 44.17 -21.54
N ALA A 488 -21.16 43.35 -20.49
CA ALA A 488 -20.87 43.80 -19.12
C ALA A 488 -19.73 44.83 -19.01
N HIS A 489 -18.60 44.62 -19.70
CA HIS A 489 -17.48 45.57 -19.69
C HIS A 489 -17.80 46.93 -20.31
N TRP A 490 -18.75 47.01 -21.25
CA TRP A 490 -19.19 48.31 -21.79
C TRP A 490 -19.96 49.10 -20.72
N PHE A 491 -20.59 48.40 -19.77
CA PHE A 491 -21.32 49.01 -18.66
C PHE A 491 -20.49 49.13 -17.38
N ASP A 492 -19.15 49.11 -17.49
CA ASP A 492 -18.22 49.18 -16.35
C ASP A 492 -18.44 48.13 -15.26
N GLU A 493 -18.97 46.96 -15.64
CA GLU A 493 -19.12 45.82 -14.74
C GLU A 493 -17.98 44.82 -14.95
N TYR A 494 -17.18 44.62 -13.90
CA TYR A 494 -15.99 43.76 -13.90
C TYR A 494 -16.14 42.51 -13.01
N GLY A 495 -17.29 42.32 -12.36
CA GLY A 495 -17.59 41.11 -11.59
C GLY A 495 -16.89 41.02 -10.23
N GLU A 496 -16.55 42.16 -9.64
CA GLU A 496 -16.01 42.28 -8.28
C GLU A 496 -16.93 41.56 -7.26
N PRO A 497 -16.38 40.86 -6.25
CA PRO A 497 -17.17 40.33 -5.14
C PRO A 497 -17.93 41.46 -4.42
N ASP A 498 -19.15 41.17 -3.98
CA ASP A 498 -19.94 42.09 -3.14
C ASP A 498 -19.37 42.20 -1.71
#